data_AF-A0A2M6W342-F1
#
_entry.id   AF-A0A2M6W342-F1
#
_cell.length_a   1.000
_cell.length_b   1.000
_cell.length_c   1.000
_cell.angle_alpha   90.00
_cell.angle_beta   90.00
_cell.angle_gamma   90.00
#
_symmetry.space_group_name_H-M   'P 1'
#
loop_
_entity.id
_entity.type
_entity.pdbx_description
1 polymer ?
#
loop_
_entity_poly.entity_id
_entity_poly.type
_entity_poly.pdbx_seq_one_letter_code
_entity_poly.pdbx_strand_id
1 'polypeptide(L)'
;GAKSNWWSPGDNGPCGPDSEMFYDVSGTHIDGLTKEGFLVADEKQEVIEIWNDVFMEYEKKDGKVIGKLATKNVDTGSGLERVTCVVQGKRSVYDTDLFIPLIEKISELSTKDDQHAKRIVAEHIRSSSFLITDGVAPSNTDQGYILRRLIRRAVRYADQLGMPEQSLKAVIEIIITKYGTAYPSVLEKKDTILREISQEEEKFRKTLVHGIKEFEKLRGSSVNGRDAFTLFSTYGFPIEMTQELAKEKGMMVDLEAFALEMDKHQELSRTSSAGKFKGGLANMNEKTTMLHTVTHLMLAALRKYLGVEVHQAGSNITEERTRFDFIYPKKVERETLNKVEMYVNEAISKNCDVMIEIMKKEDAMSAGVEGSFWEKYPDKVTVYTVKCSDGTVYSQELCGGPHVANTGNIKGSFKIIKEEASSAGIRRIKGILEPQS
;
A
#
# COMPACT_ATOMS: atom_id res chain seq x y z
N GLY A 1 -1.32 17.96 -35.95
CA GLY A 1 0.00 18.57 -36.13
C GLY A 1 0.76 18.34 -34.85
N ALA A 2 1.22 19.39 -34.16
CA ALA A 2 1.99 19.22 -32.92
C ALA A 2 1.18 18.90 -31.64
N LYS A 3 -0.15 19.06 -31.62
CA LYS A 3 -0.98 18.68 -30.45
C LYS A 3 -1.32 17.19 -30.38
N SER A 4 -1.40 16.54 -31.53
CA SER A 4 -1.78 15.11 -31.64
C SER A 4 -0.56 14.20 -31.62
N ASN A 5 0.61 14.70 -32.04
CA ASN A 5 1.85 13.95 -32.13
C ASN A 5 2.91 14.65 -31.29
N TRP A 6 2.75 14.52 -29.98
CA TRP A 6 3.66 15.07 -28.99
C TRP A 6 3.66 14.21 -27.75
N TRP A 7 4.85 13.73 -27.39
CA TRP A 7 5.04 12.91 -26.23
C TRP A 7 5.69 13.70 -25.09
N SER A 8 5.25 13.44 -23.86
CA SER A 8 5.79 14.04 -22.64
C SER A 8 5.54 13.12 -21.44
N PRO A 9 6.49 12.96 -20.51
CA PRO A 9 6.35 12.08 -19.34
C PRO A 9 5.47 12.68 -18.23
N GLY A 10 4.68 13.72 -18.54
CA GLY A 10 3.95 14.55 -17.58
C GLY A 10 4.36 16.02 -17.64
N ASP A 11 4.44 16.68 -16.49
CA ASP A 11 4.75 18.12 -16.38
C ASP A 11 6.24 18.44 -16.38
N ASN A 12 7.08 17.45 -16.10
CA ASN A 12 8.53 17.61 -15.96
C ASN A 12 9.28 16.51 -16.71
N GLY A 13 10.33 16.89 -17.45
CA GLY A 13 11.27 15.99 -18.11
C GLY A 13 11.37 16.20 -19.62
N PRO A 14 12.22 15.39 -20.28
CA PRO A 14 12.43 15.41 -21.72
C PRO A 14 11.14 15.12 -22.49
N CYS A 15 10.89 15.86 -23.57
CA CYS A 15 9.70 15.74 -24.40
C CYS A 15 9.97 16.13 -25.86
N GLY A 16 9.01 15.87 -26.73
CA GLY A 16 9.15 16.26 -28.13
C GLY A 16 8.05 15.75 -29.05
N PRO A 17 8.14 16.09 -30.35
CA PRO A 17 7.25 15.54 -31.35
C PRO A 17 7.51 14.05 -31.51
N ASP A 18 6.50 13.32 -31.96
CA ASP A 18 6.60 11.88 -32.19
C ASP A 18 5.96 11.46 -33.52
N SER A 19 6.19 10.20 -33.88
CA SER A 19 5.65 9.57 -35.07
C SER A 19 5.14 8.18 -34.71
N GLU A 20 3.82 8.05 -34.76
CA GLU A 20 3.11 6.82 -34.44
C GLU A 20 2.83 6.01 -35.71
N MET A 21 3.05 4.70 -35.63
CA MET A 21 2.84 3.75 -36.72
C MET A 21 1.63 2.88 -36.41
N PHE A 22 0.65 2.90 -37.30
CA PHE A 22 -0.58 2.13 -37.19
C PHE A 22 -0.62 1.01 -38.23
N TYR A 23 -1.23 -0.12 -37.85
CA TYR A 23 -1.47 -1.26 -38.71
C TYR A 23 -2.97 -1.53 -38.85
N ASP A 24 -3.41 -1.83 -40.07
CA ASP A 24 -4.80 -2.20 -40.36
C ASP A 24 -5.11 -3.63 -39.90
N VAL A 25 -6.05 -3.75 -38.96
CA VAL A 25 -6.55 -5.03 -38.42
C VAL A 25 -8.01 -5.29 -38.79
N SER A 26 -8.59 -4.49 -39.70
CA SER A 26 -9.98 -4.65 -40.16
C SER A 26 -10.21 -5.96 -40.93
N GLY A 27 -9.16 -6.45 -41.60
CA GLY A 27 -9.23 -7.59 -42.52
C GLY A 27 -9.81 -7.26 -43.90
N THR A 28 -10.22 -6.02 -44.13
CA THR A 28 -10.77 -5.56 -45.42
C THR A 28 -9.80 -4.73 -46.26
N HIS A 29 -8.58 -4.50 -45.75
CA HIS A 29 -7.56 -3.63 -46.34
C HIS A 29 -8.06 -2.19 -46.53
N ILE A 30 -7.80 -1.35 -45.53
CA ILE A 30 -8.13 0.06 -45.54
C ILE A 30 -6.90 0.83 -46.01
N ASP A 31 -7.01 1.53 -47.15
CA ASP A 31 -5.93 2.33 -47.74
C ASP A 31 -6.41 3.75 -48.08
N GLY A 32 -5.48 4.69 -48.19
CA GLY A 32 -5.74 6.06 -48.65
C GLY A 32 -6.64 6.89 -47.73
N LEU A 33 -6.68 6.58 -46.43
CA LEU A 33 -7.53 7.29 -45.48
C LEU A 33 -7.19 8.78 -45.43
N THR A 34 -8.23 9.62 -45.50
CA THR A 34 -8.12 11.00 -45.04
C THR A 34 -7.89 11.02 -43.53
N LYS A 35 -7.47 12.15 -42.97
CA LYS A 35 -7.32 12.29 -41.52
C LYS A 35 -8.61 11.94 -40.77
N GLU A 36 -9.76 12.41 -41.24
CA GLU A 36 -11.06 12.10 -40.65
C GLU A 36 -11.37 10.60 -40.78
N GLY A 37 -11.05 9.99 -41.91
CA GLY A 37 -11.20 8.55 -42.11
C GLY A 37 -10.34 7.72 -41.15
N PHE A 38 -9.09 8.13 -40.93
CA PHE A 38 -8.19 7.53 -39.95
C PHE A 38 -8.74 7.61 -38.53
N LEU A 39 -9.22 8.79 -38.10
CA LEU A 39 -9.78 8.97 -36.76
C LEU A 39 -11.01 8.07 -36.53
N VAL A 40 -11.85 7.90 -37.55
CA VAL A 40 -13.00 6.97 -37.48
C VAL A 40 -12.54 5.51 -37.42
N ALA A 41 -11.52 5.13 -38.17
CA ALA A 41 -10.97 3.78 -38.14
C ALA A 41 -10.33 3.45 -36.77
N ASP A 42 -9.62 4.41 -36.18
CA ASP A 42 -9.03 4.30 -34.84
C ASP A 42 -10.12 4.19 -33.76
N GLU A 43 -11.17 5.02 -33.82
CA GLU A 43 -12.31 4.95 -32.91
C GLU A 43 -13.04 3.60 -32.99
N LYS A 44 -13.13 3.01 -34.19
CA LYS A 44 -13.70 1.68 -34.42
C LYS A 44 -12.74 0.51 -34.10
N GLN A 45 -11.50 0.80 -33.72
CA GLN A 45 -10.44 -0.19 -33.51
C GLN A 45 -10.20 -1.07 -34.76
N GLU A 46 -10.30 -0.46 -35.95
CA GLU A 46 -9.96 -1.06 -37.23
C GLU A 46 -8.46 -0.91 -37.55
N VAL A 47 -7.79 0.03 -36.90
CA VAL A 47 -6.33 0.17 -36.88
C VAL A 47 -5.79 0.01 -35.46
N ILE A 48 -4.53 -0.40 -35.34
CA ILE A 48 -3.84 -0.52 -34.06
C ILE A 48 -2.45 0.12 -34.16
N GLU A 49 -2.12 1.01 -33.23
CA GLU A 49 -0.77 1.58 -33.11
C GLU A 49 0.19 0.48 -32.64
N ILE A 50 1.22 0.16 -33.44
CA ILE A 50 2.20 -0.90 -33.13
C ILE A 50 3.55 -0.37 -32.68
N TRP A 51 3.83 0.91 -32.94
CA TRP A 51 5.12 1.51 -32.68
C TRP A 51 4.99 3.05 -32.59
N ASN A 52 5.74 3.67 -31.69
CA ASN A 52 5.95 5.11 -31.64
C ASN A 52 7.44 5.46 -31.60
N ASP A 53 7.84 6.46 -32.38
CA ASP A 53 9.16 7.09 -32.38
C ASP A 53 9.07 8.53 -31.87
N VAL A 54 9.56 8.78 -30.67
CA VAL A 54 9.60 10.09 -30.02
C VAL A 54 10.96 10.75 -30.26
N PHE A 55 10.94 11.94 -30.82
CA PHE A 55 12.13 12.76 -31.03
C PHE A 55 12.32 13.68 -29.82
N MET A 56 13.10 13.21 -28.84
CA MET A 56 13.38 13.94 -27.61
C MET A 56 14.23 15.17 -27.91
N GLU A 57 13.57 16.33 -27.97
CA GLU A 57 14.19 17.59 -28.41
C GLU A 57 14.13 18.69 -27.35
N TYR A 58 13.16 18.63 -26.44
CA TYR A 58 12.81 19.72 -25.53
C TYR A 58 12.81 19.26 -24.08
N GLU A 59 13.07 20.20 -23.17
CA GLU A 59 12.87 20.00 -21.74
C GLU A 59 11.57 20.68 -21.33
N LYS A 60 10.73 19.96 -20.57
CA LYS A 60 9.52 20.50 -19.95
C LYS A 60 9.73 20.68 -18.45
N LYS A 61 9.27 21.80 -17.91
CA LYS A 61 9.25 22.08 -16.48
C LYS A 61 7.95 22.78 -16.10
N ASP A 62 7.30 22.30 -15.05
CA ASP A 62 6.04 22.83 -14.52
C ASP A 62 4.97 23.03 -15.63
N GLY A 63 4.85 22.04 -16.51
CA GLY A 63 3.85 22.06 -17.59
C GLY A 63 4.29 22.82 -18.85
N LYS A 64 5.45 23.49 -18.85
CA LYS A 64 5.90 24.36 -19.95
C LYS A 64 7.22 23.90 -20.55
N VAL A 65 7.34 24.00 -21.87
CA VAL A 65 8.62 23.79 -22.56
C VAL A 65 9.54 24.96 -22.25
N ILE A 66 10.70 24.66 -21.64
CA ILE A 66 11.65 25.69 -21.18
C ILE A 66 12.86 25.86 -22.10
N GLY A 67 13.08 24.94 -23.04
CA GLY A 67 14.20 25.01 -23.98
C GLY A 67 14.46 23.68 -24.67
N LYS A 68 15.51 23.65 -25.51
CA LYS A 68 15.99 22.42 -26.14
C LYS A 68 16.90 21.64 -25.20
N LEU A 69 16.86 20.31 -25.30
CA LEU A 69 17.80 19.44 -24.61
C LEU A 69 19.21 19.66 -25.16
N ALA A 70 20.21 19.59 -24.27
CA ALA A 70 21.62 19.65 -24.66
C ALA A 70 22.01 18.43 -25.52
N THR A 71 21.48 17.25 -25.17
CA THR A 71 21.64 16.01 -25.91
C THR A 71 20.27 15.54 -26.38
N LYS A 72 20.12 15.33 -27.69
CA LYS A 72 18.90 14.79 -28.28
C LYS A 72 19.03 13.29 -28.48
N ASN A 73 17.92 12.58 -28.40
CA ASN A 73 17.84 11.17 -28.72
C ASN A 73 16.51 10.85 -29.40
N VAL A 74 16.45 9.68 -30.02
CA VAL A 74 15.19 9.05 -30.40
C VAL A 74 14.85 8.07 -29.28
N ASP A 75 13.67 8.22 -28.70
CA ASP A 75 13.07 7.25 -27.80
C ASP A 75 12.01 6.48 -28.59
N THR A 76 12.07 5.16 -28.58
CA THR A 76 11.23 4.35 -29.45
C THR A 76 10.57 3.24 -28.64
N GLY A 77 9.29 3.02 -28.88
CA GLY A 77 8.48 2.06 -28.15
C GLY A 77 7.60 1.25 -29.08
N SER A 78 7.82 -0.07 -29.14
CA SER A 78 6.94 -0.99 -29.84
C SER A 78 6.25 -1.92 -28.84
N GLY A 79 4.91 -1.97 -28.91
CA GLY A 79 4.12 -2.82 -28.04
C GLY A 79 4.15 -4.27 -28.51
N LEU A 80 4.93 -5.13 -27.84
CA LEU A 80 5.06 -6.56 -28.20
C LEU A 80 3.69 -7.26 -28.33
N GLU A 81 2.76 -7.01 -27.41
CA GLU A 81 1.40 -7.55 -27.45
C GLU A 81 0.65 -7.15 -28.74
N ARG A 82 0.80 -5.90 -29.16
CA ARG A 82 0.12 -5.36 -30.35
C ARG A 82 0.76 -5.87 -31.63
N VAL A 83 2.09 -5.94 -31.68
CA VAL A 83 2.81 -6.59 -32.79
C VAL A 83 2.43 -8.06 -32.89
N THR A 84 2.34 -8.77 -31.76
CA THR A 84 1.91 -10.18 -31.71
C THR A 84 0.48 -10.34 -32.23
N CYS A 85 -0.42 -9.43 -31.87
CA CYS A 85 -1.79 -9.38 -32.39
C CYS A 85 -1.81 -9.30 -33.92
N VAL A 86 -1.03 -8.38 -34.48
CA VAL A 86 -0.90 -8.21 -35.94
C VAL A 86 -0.31 -9.44 -36.62
N VAL A 87 0.81 -9.95 -36.11
CA VAL A 87 1.51 -11.12 -36.69
C VAL A 87 0.63 -12.38 -36.68
N GLN A 88 -0.22 -12.54 -35.66
CA GLN A 88 -1.15 -13.67 -35.55
C GLN A 88 -2.47 -13.45 -36.30
N GLY A 89 -2.63 -12.33 -37.01
CA GLY A 89 -3.86 -11.99 -37.74
C GLY A 89 -5.07 -11.84 -36.82
N LYS A 90 -4.85 -11.32 -35.60
CA LYS A 90 -5.90 -11.10 -34.59
C LYS A 90 -6.31 -9.63 -34.56
N ARG A 91 -7.53 -9.38 -34.08
CA ARG A 91 -8.10 -8.02 -33.91
C ARG A 91 -7.93 -7.46 -32.51
N SER A 92 -7.66 -8.30 -31.53
CA SER A 92 -7.46 -7.92 -30.15
C SER A 92 -6.28 -8.67 -29.55
N VAL A 93 -5.50 -7.98 -28.72
CA VAL A 93 -4.35 -8.57 -28.01
C VAL A 93 -4.78 -9.75 -27.13
N TYR A 94 -6.03 -9.78 -26.68
CA TYR A 94 -6.59 -10.85 -25.86
C TYR A 94 -6.89 -12.14 -26.65
N ASP A 95 -6.89 -12.07 -27.98
CA ASP A 95 -7.12 -13.20 -28.88
C ASP A 95 -5.81 -13.81 -29.38
N THR A 96 -4.68 -13.42 -28.77
CA THR A 96 -3.34 -13.95 -29.05
C THR A 96 -3.01 -15.10 -28.10
N ASP A 97 -1.99 -15.87 -28.47
CA ASP A 97 -1.43 -16.92 -27.62
C ASP A 97 -0.95 -16.40 -26.24
N LEU A 98 -0.72 -15.09 -26.08
CA LEU A 98 -0.37 -14.44 -24.81
C LEU A 98 -1.50 -14.54 -23.77
N PHE A 99 -2.75 -14.46 -24.22
CA PHE A 99 -3.93 -14.37 -23.35
C PHE A 99 -4.93 -15.52 -23.50
N ILE A 100 -5.01 -16.17 -24.67
CA ILE A 100 -5.96 -17.27 -24.91
C ILE A 100 -5.96 -18.29 -23.76
N PRO A 101 -4.80 -18.83 -23.30
CA PRO A 101 -4.80 -19.82 -22.23
C PRO A 101 -5.38 -19.29 -20.91
N LEU A 102 -5.18 -17.99 -20.62
CA LEU A 102 -5.73 -17.34 -19.43
C LEU A 102 -7.25 -17.16 -19.56
N ILE A 103 -7.72 -16.67 -20.70
CA ILE A 103 -9.14 -16.42 -20.96
C ILE A 103 -9.92 -17.72 -21.00
N GLU A 104 -9.38 -18.78 -21.60
CA GLU A 104 -9.96 -20.12 -21.59
C GLU A 104 -10.06 -20.64 -20.15
N LYS A 105 -8.98 -20.54 -19.36
CA LYS A 105 -9.02 -21.00 -17.97
C LYS A 105 -10.03 -20.25 -17.13
N ILE A 106 -10.10 -18.93 -17.29
CA ILE A 106 -11.10 -18.11 -16.60
C ILE A 106 -12.50 -18.54 -17.05
N SER A 107 -12.71 -18.80 -18.34
CA SER A 107 -14.00 -19.27 -18.87
C SER A 107 -14.42 -20.61 -18.28
N GLU A 108 -13.50 -21.57 -18.15
CA GLU A 108 -13.76 -22.87 -17.49
C GLU A 108 -14.20 -22.71 -16.03
N LEU A 109 -13.63 -21.73 -15.32
CA LEU A 109 -13.89 -21.47 -13.91
C LEU A 109 -15.13 -20.59 -13.69
N SER A 110 -15.67 -19.98 -14.74
CA SER A 110 -16.76 -19.01 -14.64
C SER A 110 -18.12 -19.67 -14.83
N THR A 111 -19.13 -19.18 -14.11
CA THR A 111 -20.53 -19.58 -14.32
C THR A 111 -21.28 -18.61 -15.25
N LYS A 112 -20.70 -17.44 -15.52
CA LYS A 112 -21.23 -16.44 -16.45
C LYS A 112 -20.22 -16.16 -17.55
N ASP A 113 -20.72 -15.81 -18.73
CA ASP A 113 -19.89 -15.40 -19.86
C ASP A 113 -19.91 -13.88 -20.02
N ASP A 114 -18.82 -13.24 -19.64
CA ASP A 114 -18.57 -11.80 -19.82
C ASP A 114 -17.12 -11.60 -20.28
N GLN A 115 -16.95 -11.27 -21.55
CA GLN A 115 -15.64 -11.08 -22.17
C GLN A 115 -14.86 -9.92 -21.56
N HIS A 116 -15.55 -8.84 -21.16
CA HIS A 116 -14.88 -7.69 -20.56
C HIS A 116 -14.30 -8.06 -19.19
N ALA A 117 -15.10 -8.74 -18.37
CA ALA A 117 -14.66 -9.23 -17.06
C ALA A 117 -13.49 -10.22 -17.18
N LYS A 118 -13.55 -11.16 -18.14
CA LYS A 118 -12.47 -12.15 -18.37
C LYS A 118 -11.13 -11.48 -18.70
N ARG A 119 -11.16 -10.47 -19.57
CA ARG A 119 -9.97 -9.69 -19.96
C ARG A 119 -9.37 -8.94 -18.78
N ILE A 120 -10.21 -8.34 -17.94
CA ILE A 120 -9.77 -7.64 -16.73
C ILE A 120 -9.09 -8.60 -15.75
N VAL A 121 -9.69 -9.77 -15.49
CA VAL A 121 -9.10 -10.78 -14.60
C VAL A 121 -7.75 -11.25 -15.14
N ALA A 122 -7.68 -11.61 -16.43
CA ALA A 122 -6.43 -12.08 -17.04
C ALA A 122 -5.32 -11.03 -16.95
N GLU A 123 -5.59 -9.79 -17.36
CA GLU A 123 -4.60 -8.71 -17.37
C GLU A 123 -4.09 -8.37 -15.98
N HIS A 124 -5.01 -8.22 -15.02
CA HIS A 124 -4.64 -7.76 -13.69
C HIS A 124 -3.91 -8.83 -12.88
N ILE A 125 -4.24 -10.12 -13.05
CA ILE A 125 -3.48 -11.20 -12.41
C ILE A 125 -2.10 -11.37 -13.06
N ARG A 126 -2.01 -11.22 -14.39
CA ARG A 126 -0.72 -11.18 -15.11
C ARG A 126 0.16 -10.04 -14.57
N SER A 127 -0.35 -8.82 -14.58
CA SER A 127 0.35 -7.63 -14.09
C SER A 127 0.76 -7.76 -12.63
N SER A 128 -0.14 -8.24 -11.77
CA SER A 128 0.14 -8.44 -10.34
C SER A 128 1.26 -9.46 -10.11
N SER A 129 1.31 -10.53 -10.91
CA SER A 129 2.36 -11.54 -10.84
C SER A 129 3.74 -10.97 -11.15
N PHE A 130 3.85 -10.09 -12.16
CA PHE A 130 5.11 -9.43 -12.50
C PHE A 130 5.53 -8.40 -11.44
N LEU A 131 4.60 -7.60 -10.92
CA LEU A 131 4.90 -6.66 -9.82
C LEU A 131 5.45 -7.38 -8.57
N ILE A 132 4.86 -8.53 -8.20
CA ILE A 132 5.35 -9.34 -7.08
C ILE A 132 6.71 -9.96 -7.41
N THR A 133 6.91 -10.38 -8.67
CA THR A 133 8.21 -10.85 -9.15
C THR A 133 9.30 -9.79 -9.00
N ASP A 134 8.95 -8.51 -9.18
CA ASP A 134 9.90 -7.40 -9.00
C ASP A 134 10.04 -6.93 -7.54
N GLY A 135 9.37 -7.60 -6.60
CA GLY A 135 9.51 -7.35 -5.15
C GLY A 135 8.46 -6.43 -4.55
N VAL A 136 7.41 -6.07 -5.30
CA VAL A 136 6.29 -5.28 -4.76
C VAL A 136 5.36 -6.17 -3.93
N ALA A 137 5.02 -5.75 -2.72
CA ALA A 137 4.05 -6.42 -1.86
C ALA A 137 2.78 -5.56 -1.65
N PRO A 138 1.58 -6.15 -1.53
CA PRO A 138 0.34 -5.40 -1.34
C PRO A 138 0.37 -4.50 -0.08
N SER A 139 0.24 -3.19 -0.25
CA SER A 139 0.33 -2.20 0.83
C SER A 139 -0.77 -1.12 0.73
N ASN A 140 -0.78 -0.17 1.68
CA ASN A 140 -1.71 0.98 1.66
C ASN A 140 -1.16 2.19 0.87
N THR A 141 0.10 2.15 0.42
CA THR A 141 0.78 3.32 -0.19
C THR A 141 1.59 2.92 -1.42
N ASP A 142 1.87 3.90 -2.28
CA ASP A 142 2.81 3.80 -3.40
C ASP A 142 2.54 2.59 -4.32
N GLN A 143 3.59 1.88 -4.75
CA GLN A 143 3.50 0.71 -5.63
C GLN A 143 2.67 -0.42 -5.01
N GLY A 144 2.76 -0.61 -3.69
CA GLY A 144 1.99 -1.63 -2.99
C GLY A 144 0.49 -1.36 -2.99
N TYR A 145 0.09 -0.08 -2.99
CA TYR A 145 -1.30 0.31 -3.20
C TYR A 145 -1.79 -0.06 -4.60
N ILE A 146 -0.98 0.20 -5.63
CA ILE A 146 -1.31 -0.13 -7.02
C ILE A 146 -1.46 -1.65 -7.20
N LEU A 147 -0.52 -2.45 -6.70
CA LEU A 147 -0.60 -3.90 -6.72
C LEU A 147 -1.89 -4.39 -6.05
N ARG A 148 -2.18 -3.88 -4.84
CA ARG A 148 -3.41 -4.20 -4.12
C ARG A 148 -4.66 -3.85 -4.95
N ARG A 149 -4.69 -2.68 -5.59
CA ARG A 149 -5.81 -2.24 -6.43
C ARG A 149 -6.04 -3.19 -7.60
N LEU A 150 -4.99 -3.62 -8.30
CA LEU A 150 -5.08 -4.56 -9.41
C LEU A 150 -5.66 -5.91 -8.97
N ILE A 151 -5.14 -6.48 -7.87
CA ILE A 151 -5.63 -7.75 -7.31
C ILE A 151 -7.11 -7.63 -6.94
N ARG A 152 -7.50 -6.58 -6.21
CA ARG A 152 -8.90 -6.39 -5.77
C ARG A 152 -9.87 -6.23 -6.94
N ARG A 153 -9.46 -5.50 -7.99
CA ARG A 153 -10.25 -5.38 -9.21
C ARG A 153 -10.42 -6.73 -9.91
N ALA A 154 -9.36 -7.53 -10.02
CA ALA A 154 -9.45 -8.89 -10.55
C ALA A 154 -10.41 -9.77 -9.74
N VAL A 155 -10.33 -9.73 -8.40
CA VAL A 155 -11.22 -10.51 -7.52
C VAL A 155 -12.69 -10.11 -7.70
N ARG A 156 -13.00 -8.81 -7.80
CA ARG A 156 -14.36 -8.33 -8.05
C ARG A 156 -14.92 -8.90 -9.36
N TYR A 157 -14.16 -8.83 -10.45
CA TYR A 157 -14.62 -9.33 -11.74
C TYR A 157 -14.69 -10.87 -11.78
N ALA A 158 -13.81 -11.57 -11.04
CA ALA A 158 -13.94 -13.00 -10.82
C ALA A 158 -15.27 -13.35 -10.12
N ASP A 159 -15.70 -12.56 -9.13
CA ASP A 159 -16.99 -12.74 -8.45
C ASP A 159 -18.18 -12.44 -9.35
N GLN A 160 -18.07 -11.41 -10.19
CA GLN A 160 -19.07 -11.10 -11.19
C GLN A 160 -19.27 -12.28 -12.15
N LEU A 161 -18.17 -12.88 -12.61
CA LEU A 161 -18.15 -14.10 -13.42
C LEU A 161 -18.61 -15.36 -12.69
N GLY A 162 -18.78 -15.28 -11.37
CA GLY A 162 -19.16 -16.39 -10.51
C GLY A 162 -18.08 -17.47 -10.42
N MET A 163 -16.82 -17.07 -10.44
CA MET A 163 -15.69 -17.96 -10.22
C MET A 163 -15.62 -18.41 -8.75
N PRO A 164 -15.27 -19.67 -8.46
CA PRO A 164 -15.07 -20.14 -7.08
C PRO A 164 -13.96 -19.38 -6.35
N GLU A 165 -14.05 -19.29 -5.02
CA GLU A 165 -12.97 -18.70 -4.21
C GLU A 165 -11.65 -19.44 -4.43
N GLN A 166 -10.53 -18.71 -4.42
CA GLN A 166 -9.17 -19.22 -4.62
C GLN A 166 -8.88 -19.82 -6.00
N SER A 167 -9.84 -19.78 -6.93
CA SER A 167 -9.67 -20.28 -8.30
C SER A 167 -8.66 -19.46 -9.12
N LEU A 168 -8.34 -18.24 -8.69
CA LEU A 168 -7.29 -17.40 -9.29
C LEU A 168 -5.90 -18.08 -9.26
N LYS A 169 -5.65 -18.99 -8.32
CA LYS A 169 -4.41 -19.79 -8.27
C LYS A 169 -4.17 -20.55 -9.58
N ALA A 170 -5.21 -21.13 -10.17
CA ALA A 170 -5.09 -21.85 -11.43
C ALA A 170 -4.72 -20.93 -12.61
N VAL A 171 -5.17 -19.67 -12.58
CA VAL A 171 -4.78 -18.65 -13.58
C VAL A 171 -3.31 -18.23 -13.39
N ILE A 172 -2.89 -18.04 -12.14
CA ILE A 172 -1.50 -17.73 -11.77
C ILE A 172 -0.54 -18.84 -12.25
N GLU A 173 -0.92 -20.11 -12.08
CA GLU A 173 -0.11 -21.24 -12.53
C GLU A 173 0.16 -21.25 -14.04
N ILE A 174 -0.84 -20.84 -14.84
CA ILE A 174 -0.67 -20.68 -16.30
C ILE A 174 0.31 -19.55 -16.61
N ILE A 175 0.22 -18.43 -15.89
CA ILE A 175 1.16 -17.30 -16.05
C ILE A 175 2.58 -17.76 -15.73
N ILE A 176 2.79 -18.43 -14.60
CA ILE A 176 4.12 -18.90 -14.18
C ILE A 176 4.69 -19.88 -15.21
N THR A 177 3.87 -20.81 -15.69
CA THR A 177 4.31 -21.80 -16.69
C THR A 177 4.66 -21.13 -18.01
N LYS A 178 3.83 -20.18 -18.47
CA LYS A 178 4.01 -19.52 -19.76
C LYS A 178 5.20 -18.57 -19.77
N TYR A 179 5.40 -17.80 -18.70
CA TYR A 179 6.44 -16.78 -18.64
C TYR A 179 7.74 -17.26 -17.98
N GLY A 180 7.72 -18.35 -17.20
CA GLY A 180 8.88 -18.81 -16.43
C GLY A 180 10.14 -19.13 -17.25
N THR A 181 10.00 -19.54 -18.51
CA THR A 181 11.16 -19.78 -19.38
C THR A 181 11.85 -18.49 -19.80
N ALA A 182 11.08 -17.47 -20.17
CA ALA A 182 11.62 -16.17 -20.59
C ALA A 182 12.02 -15.28 -19.40
N TYR A 183 11.34 -15.46 -18.27
CA TYR A 183 11.54 -14.73 -17.02
C TYR A 183 11.73 -15.72 -15.86
N PRO A 184 12.95 -16.27 -15.67
CA PRO A 184 13.22 -17.26 -14.62
C PRO A 184 12.84 -16.79 -13.21
N SER A 185 12.93 -15.48 -12.94
CA SER A 185 12.52 -14.86 -11.68
C SER A 185 11.04 -15.10 -11.33
N VAL A 186 10.16 -15.20 -12.34
CA VAL A 186 8.73 -15.52 -12.14
C VAL A 186 8.59 -16.94 -11.59
N LEU A 187 9.40 -17.88 -12.08
CA LEU A 187 9.40 -19.26 -11.60
C LEU A 187 10.00 -19.35 -10.19
N GLU A 188 11.12 -18.68 -9.95
CA GLU A 188 11.77 -18.62 -8.62
C GLU A 188 10.85 -18.04 -7.54
N LYS A 189 10.03 -17.05 -7.91
CA LYS A 189 9.10 -16.38 -6.99
C LYS A 189 7.69 -16.96 -7.01
N LYS A 190 7.46 -18.12 -7.65
CA LYS A 190 6.15 -18.80 -7.74
C LYS A 190 5.38 -18.81 -6.41
N ASP A 191 6.03 -19.28 -5.34
CA ASP A 191 5.37 -19.42 -4.04
C ASP A 191 5.00 -18.06 -3.43
N THR A 192 5.82 -17.04 -3.67
CA THR A 192 5.53 -15.67 -3.23
C THR A 192 4.35 -15.08 -3.99
N ILE A 193 4.32 -15.24 -5.32
CA ILE A 193 3.20 -14.78 -6.17
C ILE A 193 1.88 -15.42 -5.71
N LEU A 194 1.86 -16.74 -5.59
CA LEU A 194 0.68 -17.49 -5.14
C LEU A 194 0.23 -17.04 -3.75
N ARG A 195 1.18 -16.88 -2.82
CA ARG A 195 0.87 -16.49 -1.44
C ARG A 195 0.30 -15.08 -1.34
N GLU A 196 0.95 -14.08 -1.93
CA GLU A 196 0.55 -12.68 -1.83
C GLU A 196 -0.82 -12.43 -2.47
N ILE A 197 -1.06 -12.96 -3.68
CA ILE A 197 -2.35 -12.79 -4.37
C ILE A 197 -3.47 -13.51 -3.60
N SER A 198 -3.23 -14.75 -3.14
CA SER A 198 -4.25 -15.51 -2.39
C SER A 198 -4.59 -14.85 -1.05
N GLN A 199 -3.60 -14.32 -0.33
CA GLN A 199 -3.83 -13.64 0.95
C GLN A 199 -4.64 -12.35 0.76
N GLU A 200 -4.33 -11.56 -0.27
CA GLU A 200 -5.09 -10.35 -0.55
C GLU A 200 -6.50 -10.67 -1.08
N GLU A 201 -6.68 -11.73 -1.88
CA GLU A 201 -8.00 -12.24 -2.29
C GLU A 201 -8.85 -12.59 -1.06
N GLU A 202 -8.35 -13.44 -0.16
CA GLU A 202 -9.10 -13.88 1.02
C GLU A 202 -9.49 -12.69 1.91
N LYS A 203 -8.56 -11.77 2.11
CA LYS A 203 -8.78 -10.55 2.90
C LYS A 203 -9.83 -9.65 2.24
N PHE A 204 -9.76 -9.47 0.93
CA PHE A 204 -10.66 -8.57 0.22
C PHE A 204 -12.07 -9.13 0.08
N ARG A 205 -12.24 -10.43 -0.18
CA ARG A 205 -13.57 -11.08 -0.27
C ARG A 205 -14.42 -10.82 0.97
N LYS A 206 -13.82 -10.88 2.16
CA LYS A 206 -14.50 -10.57 3.44
C LYS A 206 -15.04 -9.13 3.48
N THR A 207 -14.29 -8.18 2.94
CA THR A 207 -14.70 -6.76 2.85
C THR A 207 -15.66 -6.48 1.70
N LEU A 208 -15.52 -7.19 0.58
CA LEU A 208 -16.25 -6.95 -0.67
C LEU A 208 -17.76 -7.18 -0.51
N VAL A 209 -18.15 -8.28 0.14
CA VAL A 209 -19.56 -8.62 0.37
C VAL A 209 -20.29 -7.51 1.13
N HIS A 210 -19.65 -6.97 2.17
CA HIS A 210 -20.20 -5.88 2.96
C HIS A 210 -20.23 -4.56 2.17
N GLY A 211 -19.13 -4.23 1.48
CA GLY A 211 -19.03 -3.00 0.69
C GLY A 211 -20.05 -2.92 -0.44
N ILE A 212 -20.26 -4.01 -1.19
CA ILE A 212 -21.29 -4.09 -2.24
C ILE A 212 -22.67 -3.90 -1.63
N LYS A 213 -22.99 -4.58 -0.52
CA LYS A 213 -24.30 -4.45 0.12
C LYS A 213 -24.60 -3.02 0.58
N GLU A 214 -23.61 -2.31 1.12
CA GLU A 214 -23.78 -0.90 1.51
C GLU A 214 -23.88 0.02 0.29
N PHE A 215 -23.09 -0.22 -0.76
CA PHE A 215 -23.21 0.51 -2.02
C PHE A 215 -24.61 0.36 -2.64
N GLU A 216 -25.18 -0.85 -2.61
CA GLU A 216 -26.53 -1.14 -3.11
C GLU A 216 -27.65 -0.41 -2.35
N LYS A 217 -27.39 0.12 -1.16
CA LYS A 217 -28.37 0.95 -0.42
C LYS A 217 -28.38 2.40 -0.88
N LEU A 218 -27.33 2.86 -1.55
CA LEU A 218 -27.27 4.21 -2.09
C LEU A 218 -28.37 4.38 -3.15
N ARG A 219 -28.99 5.56 -3.15
CA ARG A 219 -30.10 5.93 -4.04
C ARG A 219 -29.79 7.28 -4.66
N GLY A 220 -30.26 7.50 -5.89
CA GLY A 220 -30.09 8.76 -6.62
C GLY A 220 -29.22 8.61 -7.87
N SER A 221 -28.84 9.75 -8.46
CA SER A 221 -28.02 9.84 -9.67
C SER A 221 -26.52 10.03 -9.41
N SER A 222 -26.11 10.19 -8.14
CA SER A 222 -24.72 10.39 -7.75
C SER A 222 -24.40 9.80 -6.39
N VAL A 223 -23.19 9.29 -6.22
CA VAL A 223 -22.60 8.94 -4.92
C VAL A 223 -21.87 10.18 -4.41
N ASN A 224 -22.37 10.76 -3.32
CA ASN A 224 -21.71 11.93 -2.72
C ASN A 224 -20.38 11.51 -2.05
N GLY A 225 -19.48 12.48 -1.85
CA GLY A 225 -18.16 12.21 -1.30
C GLY A 225 -18.16 11.58 0.09
N ARG A 226 -19.17 11.87 0.92
CA ARG A 226 -19.29 11.32 2.29
C ARG A 226 -19.68 9.85 2.28
N ASP A 227 -20.58 9.44 1.40
CA ASP A 227 -20.98 8.05 1.23
C ASP A 227 -19.81 7.24 0.65
N ALA A 228 -19.12 7.78 -0.36
CA ALA A 228 -17.89 7.20 -0.90
C ALA A 228 -16.79 7.07 0.18
N PHE A 229 -16.63 8.09 1.02
CA PHE A 229 -15.69 8.07 2.13
C PHE A 229 -16.08 7.04 3.20
N THR A 230 -17.38 6.85 3.47
CA THR A 230 -17.87 5.86 4.41
C THR A 230 -17.60 4.43 3.90
N LEU A 231 -17.89 4.17 2.62
CA LEU A 231 -17.53 2.92 1.95
C LEU A 231 -16.05 2.60 2.10
N PHE A 232 -15.19 3.58 1.83
CA PHE A 232 -13.75 3.46 1.96
C PHE A 232 -13.27 3.25 3.40
N SER A 233 -13.58 4.18 4.30
CA SER A 233 -13.03 4.25 5.66
C SER A 233 -13.60 3.20 6.61
N THR A 234 -14.91 2.92 6.49
CA THR A 234 -15.63 2.05 7.44
C THR A 234 -15.69 0.61 6.94
N TYR A 235 -16.00 0.43 5.67
CA TYR A 235 -16.21 -0.91 5.08
C TYR A 235 -14.97 -1.44 4.33
N GLY A 236 -13.91 -0.63 4.23
CA GLY A 236 -12.68 -1.00 3.53
C GLY A 236 -12.85 -1.14 2.01
N PHE A 237 -13.94 -0.58 1.48
CA PHE A 237 -14.35 -0.70 0.08
C PHE A 237 -13.62 0.36 -0.76
N PRO A 238 -12.71 -0.03 -1.67
CA PRO A 238 -11.88 0.93 -2.38
C PRO A 238 -12.69 1.96 -3.17
N ILE A 239 -12.19 3.20 -3.23
CA ILE A 239 -12.85 4.28 -3.97
C ILE A 239 -13.00 3.92 -5.46
N GLU A 240 -12.03 3.21 -6.03
CA GLU A 240 -12.05 2.81 -7.44
C GLU A 240 -13.15 1.79 -7.73
N MET A 241 -13.43 0.89 -6.79
CA MET A 241 -14.57 -0.04 -6.90
C MET A 241 -15.89 0.71 -6.80
N THR A 242 -15.96 1.75 -5.96
CA THR A 242 -17.12 2.64 -5.87
C THR A 242 -17.36 3.38 -7.19
N GLN A 243 -16.30 3.89 -7.82
CA GLN A 243 -16.37 4.53 -9.14
C GLN A 243 -16.83 3.57 -10.24
N GLU A 244 -16.31 2.34 -10.25
CA GLU A 244 -16.71 1.32 -11.22
C GLU A 244 -18.19 0.97 -11.10
N LEU A 245 -18.66 0.67 -9.88
CA LEU A 245 -20.07 0.35 -9.63
C LEU A 245 -21.00 1.54 -9.92
N ALA A 246 -20.56 2.76 -9.59
CA ALA A 246 -21.31 3.97 -9.92
C ALA A 246 -21.45 4.11 -11.43
N LYS A 247 -20.37 3.93 -12.19
CA LYS A 247 -20.39 3.98 -13.66
C LYS A 247 -21.34 2.95 -14.27
N GLU A 248 -21.34 1.71 -13.77
CA GLU A 248 -22.26 0.66 -14.22
C GLU A 248 -23.73 1.01 -13.99
N LYS A 249 -24.03 1.80 -12.95
CA LYS A 249 -25.39 2.30 -12.66
C LYS A 249 -25.70 3.66 -13.29
N GLY A 250 -24.81 4.20 -14.11
CA GLY A 250 -24.96 5.55 -14.67
C GLY A 250 -24.91 6.66 -13.62
N MET A 251 -24.27 6.40 -12.47
CA MET A 251 -24.05 7.36 -11.39
C MET A 251 -22.65 7.96 -11.46
N MET A 252 -22.51 9.21 -11.05
CA MET A 252 -21.20 9.85 -10.85
C MET A 252 -20.78 9.77 -9.38
N VAL A 253 -19.48 9.66 -9.12
CA VAL A 253 -18.91 9.78 -7.77
C VAL A 253 -18.30 11.15 -7.63
N ASP A 254 -18.66 11.88 -6.57
CA ASP A 254 -18.05 13.16 -6.24
C ASP A 254 -16.67 12.95 -5.60
N LEU A 255 -15.64 12.91 -6.45
CA LEU A 255 -14.26 12.68 -6.04
C LEU A 255 -13.65 13.87 -5.31
N GLU A 256 -14.09 15.09 -5.63
CA GLU A 256 -13.63 16.30 -4.93
C GLU A 256 -14.12 16.28 -3.49
N ALA A 257 -15.41 16.02 -3.26
CA ALA A 257 -15.94 15.87 -1.92
C ALA A 257 -15.34 14.66 -1.17
N PHE A 258 -15.08 13.55 -1.87
CA PHE A 258 -14.36 12.41 -1.27
C PHE A 258 -12.94 12.81 -0.83
N ALA A 259 -12.20 13.53 -1.67
CA ALA A 259 -10.86 14.02 -1.35
C ALA A 259 -10.91 14.97 -0.15
N LEU A 260 -11.90 15.86 -0.09
CA LEU A 260 -12.11 16.73 1.08
C LEU A 260 -12.40 15.93 2.36
N GLU A 261 -13.18 14.86 2.30
CA GLU A 261 -13.41 13.97 3.45
C GLU A 261 -12.17 13.17 3.82
N MET A 262 -11.38 12.73 2.84
CA MET A 262 -10.08 12.11 3.06
C MET A 262 -9.09 13.07 3.71
N ASP A 263 -9.06 14.32 3.27
CA ASP A 263 -8.24 15.39 3.84
C ASP A 263 -8.69 15.71 5.25
N LYS A 264 -9.99 15.84 5.51
CA LYS A 264 -10.53 15.98 6.89
C LYS A 264 -10.16 14.79 7.76
N HIS A 265 -10.22 13.55 7.23
CA HIS A 265 -9.84 12.36 7.98
C HIS A 265 -8.33 12.28 8.22
N GLN A 266 -7.53 12.68 7.23
CA GLN A 266 -6.08 12.83 7.38
C GLN A 266 -5.76 13.96 8.36
N GLU A 267 -6.49 15.07 8.34
CA GLU A 267 -6.39 16.19 9.26
C GLU A 267 -6.85 15.81 10.66
N LEU A 268 -7.87 14.97 10.84
CA LEU A 268 -8.30 14.40 12.11
C LEU A 268 -7.28 13.40 12.65
N SER A 269 -6.71 12.58 11.76
CA SER A 269 -5.57 11.71 12.08
C SER A 269 -4.34 12.54 12.43
N ARG A 270 -4.11 13.65 11.70
CA ARG A 270 -3.06 14.66 11.90
C ARG A 270 -3.31 15.56 13.08
N THR A 271 -4.52 15.86 13.53
CA THR A 271 -4.80 16.64 14.77
C THR A 271 -4.75 15.71 15.96
N SER A 272 -5.21 14.47 15.80
CA SER A 272 -4.85 13.35 16.70
C SER A 272 -3.33 13.11 16.72
N SER A 273 -2.56 13.59 15.74
CA SER A 273 -1.09 13.59 15.70
C SER A 273 -0.39 14.96 15.71
N ALA A 274 -1.11 16.07 15.87
CA ALA A 274 -0.59 17.44 15.95
C ALA A 274 -0.76 17.98 17.36
N GLY A 275 -1.60 17.33 18.17
CA GLY A 275 -1.31 17.20 19.60
C GLY A 275 -0.12 16.28 19.89
N LYS A 276 0.39 15.49 18.92
CA LYS A 276 1.52 14.58 19.18
C LYS A 276 2.87 15.28 19.13
N PHE A 277 3.45 15.53 20.30
CA PHE A 277 4.87 15.85 20.44
C PHE A 277 5.74 14.63 20.04
N LYS A 278 7.03 14.85 19.77
CA LYS A 278 8.03 13.80 19.50
C LYS A 278 7.84 12.63 20.49
N GLY A 279 7.69 11.40 19.99
CA GLY A 279 7.40 10.20 20.82
C GLY A 279 5.92 9.76 20.86
N GLY A 280 5.01 10.48 20.21
CA GLY A 280 3.60 10.05 20.08
C GLY A 280 2.65 10.57 21.17
N LEU A 281 3.05 11.64 21.86
CA LEU A 281 2.41 12.19 23.07
C LEU A 281 1.34 13.23 22.77
N ALA A 282 0.07 13.01 23.11
CA ALA A 282 -1.02 13.96 22.85
C ALA A 282 -0.91 15.32 23.58
N ASN A 283 -0.11 15.42 24.65
CA ASN A 283 0.27 16.66 25.35
C ASN A 283 1.51 16.43 26.24
N MET A 284 2.02 17.46 26.91
CA MET A 284 3.20 17.38 27.81
C MET A 284 2.83 17.56 29.29
N ASN A 285 1.81 16.85 29.78
CA ASN A 285 1.49 16.84 31.21
C ASN A 285 2.03 15.60 31.94
N GLU A 286 1.91 15.60 33.26
CA GLU A 286 2.45 14.57 34.15
C GLU A 286 1.95 13.16 33.75
N LYS A 287 0.65 13.00 33.49
CA LYS A 287 0.05 11.70 33.11
C LYS A 287 0.58 11.16 31.80
N THR A 288 0.68 12.02 30.80
CA THR A 288 1.18 11.64 29.49
C THR A 288 2.67 11.32 29.53
N THR A 289 3.44 12.02 30.38
CA THR A 289 4.87 11.77 30.64
C THR A 289 5.12 10.43 31.35
N MET A 290 4.26 10.06 32.32
CA MET A 290 4.28 8.74 32.96
C MET A 290 4.02 7.64 31.94
N LEU A 291 2.95 7.76 31.15
CA LEU A 291 2.61 6.77 30.12
C LEU A 291 3.64 6.70 28.98
N HIS A 292 4.38 7.78 28.72
CA HIS A 292 5.51 7.76 27.80
C HIS A 292 6.60 6.81 28.26
N THR A 293 7.05 6.99 29.51
CA THR A 293 8.07 6.15 30.12
C THR A 293 7.65 4.68 30.18
N VAL A 294 6.38 4.44 30.55
CA VAL A 294 5.76 3.11 30.51
C VAL A 294 5.79 2.49 29.10
N THR A 295 5.58 3.30 28.06
CA THR A 295 5.57 2.81 26.68
C THR A 295 6.95 2.30 26.24
N HIS A 296 8.03 2.98 26.63
CA HIS A 296 9.40 2.52 26.38
C HIS A 296 9.74 1.25 27.17
N LEU A 297 9.40 1.20 28.47
CA LEU A 297 9.55 -0.01 29.26
C LEU A 297 8.78 -1.20 28.66
N MET A 298 7.59 -0.94 28.11
CA MET A 298 6.79 -1.96 27.42
C MET A 298 7.45 -2.43 26.12
N LEU A 299 8.04 -1.54 25.31
CA LEU A 299 8.77 -1.93 24.10
C LEU A 299 9.97 -2.81 24.47
N ALA A 300 10.77 -2.39 25.45
CA ALA A 300 11.91 -3.19 25.93
C ALA A 300 11.47 -4.59 26.41
N ALA A 301 10.36 -4.67 27.15
CA ALA A 301 9.78 -5.94 27.58
C ALA A 301 9.31 -6.81 26.40
N LEU A 302 8.62 -6.22 25.42
CA LEU A 302 8.16 -6.93 24.23
C LEU A 302 9.37 -7.50 23.47
N ARG A 303 10.44 -6.72 23.28
CA ARG A 303 11.67 -7.19 22.64
C ARG A 303 12.33 -8.32 23.42
N LYS A 304 12.35 -8.23 24.76
CA LYS A 304 12.90 -9.26 25.64
C LYS A 304 12.16 -10.60 25.53
N TYR A 305 10.83 -10.59 25.44
CA TYR A 305 10.03 -11.82 25.46
C TYR A 305 9.56 -12.33 24.09
N LEU A 306 9.53 -11.47 23.07
CA LEU A 306 9.10 -11.81 21.71
C LEU A 306 10.24 -11.81 20.69
N GLY A 307 11.38 -11.22 21.03
CA GLY A 307 12.57 -11.14 20.18
C GLY A 307 12.93 -9.71 19.75
N VAL A 308 14.20 -9.53 19.41
CA VAL A 308 14.80 -8.24 19.01
C VAL A 308 14.29 -7.71 17.65
N GLU A 309 13.48 -8.48 16.93
CA GLU A 309 12.83 -8.06 15.68
C GLU A 309 11.56 -7.22 15.95
N VAL A 310 11.11 -7.14 17.20
CA VAL A 310 9.94 -6.32 17.56
C VAL A 310 10.31 -4.85 17.56
N HIS A 311 9.88 -4.15 16.52
CA HIS A 311 10.04 -2.70 16.39
C HIS A 311 8.71 -1.97 16.45
N GLN A 312 8.76 -0.71 16.87
CA GLN A 312 7.61 0.17 16.89
C GLN A 312 7.12 0.45 15.46
N ALA A 313 5.82 0.24 15.22
CA ALA A 313 5.11 0.61 14.01
C ALA A 313 4.24 1.87 14.20
N GLY A 314 3.91 2.22 15.44
CA GLY A 314 3.13 3.41 15.75
C GLY A 314 2.89 3.59 17.25
N SER A 315 2.69 4.83 17.69
CA SER A 315 2.37 5.14 19.09
C SER A 315 1.36 6.28 19.20
N ASN A 316 0.49 6.20 20.20
CA ASN A 316 -0.40 7.27 20.63
C ASN A 316 -0.62 7.19 22.13
N ILE A 317 -0.08 8.17 22.83
CA ILE A 317 -0.18 8.29 24.27
C ILE A 317 -1.08 9.48 24.58
N THR A 318 -2.01 9.26 25.50
CA THR A 318 -2.96 10.25 26.01
C THR A 318 -2.90 10.21 27.54
N GLU A 319 -3.61 11.09 28.23
CA GLU A 319 -3.66 11.08 29.69
C GLU A 319 -4.29 9.82 30.29
N GLU A 320 -5.12 9.13 29.51
CA GLU A 320 -5.92 7.99 29.94
C GLU A 320 -5.27 6.65 29.58
N ARG A 321 -4.49 6.62 28.48
CA ARG A 321 -3.98 5.38 27.90
C ARG A 321 -2.77 5.57 27.01
N THR A 322 -2.00 4.50 26.89
CA THR A 322 -1.06 4.28 25.78
C THR A 322 -1.64 3.30 24.77
N ARG A 323 -1.49 3.62 23.48
CA ARG A 323 -1.76 2.73 22.35
C ARG A 323 -0.46 2.54 21.59
N PHE A 324 0.04 1.32 21.56
CA PHE A 324 1.32 0.98 20.98
C PHE A 324 1.18 -0.08 19.90
N ASP A 325 1.65 0.23 18.69
CA ASP A 325 1.62 -0.64 17.54
C ASP A 325 3.03 -1.13 17.26
N PHE A 326 3.20 -2.43 17.07
CA PHE A 326 4.51 -3.06 16.87
C PHE A 326 4.46 -4.15 15.80
N ILE A 327 5.59 -4.34 15.13
CA ILE A 327 5.73 -5.34 14.07
C ILE A 327 5.83 -6.72 14.73
N TYR A 328 4.81 -7.54 14.52
CA TYR A 328 4.81 -8.93 14.97
C TYR A 328 3.74 -9.72 14.19
N PRO A 329 4.10 -10.86 13.56
CA PRO A 329 3.22 -11.52 12.59
C PRO A 329 2.06 -12.30 13.21
N LYS A 330 2.12 -12.59 14.52
CA LYS A 330 1.18 -13.50 15.21
C LYS A 330 0.52 -12.81 16.40
N LYS A 331 -0.57 -13.38 16.92
CA LYS A 331 -1.16 -12.93 18.17
C LYS A 331 -0.17 -13.17 19.33
N VAL A 332 -0.10 -12.24 20.27
CA VAL A 332 0.72 -12.41 21.48
C VAL A 332 -0.10 -13.16 22.52
N GLU A 333 0.44 -14.27 23.01
CA GLU A 333 -0.21 -15.06 24.05
C GLU A 333 -0.34 -14.27 25.36
N ARG A 334 -1.45 -14.47 26.07
CA ARG A 334 -1.75 -13.70 27.29
C ARG A 334 -0.68 -13.92 28.37
N GLU A 335 -0.08 -15.09 28.44
CA GLU A 335 1.04 -15.37 29.36
C GLU A 335 2.23 -14.45 29.09
N THR A 336 2.58 -14.24 27.82
CA THR A 336 3.67 -13.32 27.46
C THR A 336 3.31 -11.87 27.74
N LEU A 337 2.05 -11.46 27.51
CA LEU A 337 1.58 -10.13 27.89
C LEU A 337 1.65 -9.92 29.41
N ASN A 338 1.36 -10.94 30.21
CA ASN A 338 1.51 -10.86 31.67
C ASN A 338 2.99 -10.68 32.06
N LYS A 339 3.94 -11.37 31.39
CA LYS A 339 5.38 -11.16 31.60
C LYS A 339 5.81 -9.73 31.25
N VAL A 340 5.23 -9.15 30.19
CA VAL A 340 5.43 -7.73 29.82
C VAL A 340 4.88 -6.79 30.90
N GLU A 341 3.65 -7.00 31.36
CA GLU A 341 3.06 -6.22 32.48
C GLU A 341 3.94 -6.30 33.73
N MET A 342 4.39 -7.49 34.10
CA MET A 342 5.26 -7.70 35.28
C MET A 342 6.59 -6.95 35.14
N TYR A 343 7.23 -7.01 33.96
CA TYR A 343 8.49 -6.34 33.72
C TYR A 343 8.41 -4.82 33.89
N VAL A 344 7.35 -4.21 33.33
CA VAL A 344 7.12 -2.76 33.47
C VAL A 344 6.86 -2.39 34.93
N ASN A 345 6.02 -3.16 35.63
CA ASN A 345 5.71 -2.89 37.03
C ASN A 345 6.90 -3.13 37.98
N GLU A 346 7.77 -4.09 37.67
CA GLU A 346 9.02 -4.29 38.40
C GLU A 346 9.96 -3.07 38.23
N ALA A 347 10.05 -2.52 37.02
CA ALA A 347 10.83 -1.31 36.78
C ALA A 347 10.27 -0.11 37.58
N ILE A 348 8.94 0.01 37.66
CA ILE A 348 8.27 1.05 38.47
C ILE A 348 8.59 0.87 39.95
N SER A 349 8.46 -0.33 40.50
CA SER A 349 8.67 -0.58 41.93
C SER A 349 10.14 -0.43 42.37
N LYS A 350 11.09 -0.63 41.45
CA LYS A 350 12.53 -0.46 41.72
C LYS A 350 13.01 0.99 41.75
N ASN A 351 12.15 1.96 41.40
CA ASN A 351 12.49 3.38 41.42
C ASN A 351 13.80 3.69 40.66
N CYS A 352 13.87 3.23 39.41
CA CYS A 352 15.04 3.35 38.55
C CYS A 352 15.17 4.77 37.99
N ASP A 353 16.39 5.26 37.90
CA ASP A 353 16.67 6.58 37.37
C ASP A 353 16.51 6.61 35.84
N VAL A 354 16.04 7.75 35.39
CA VAL A 354 15.84 8.05 33.98
C VAL A 354 16.85 9.09 33.55
N MET A 355 17.71 8.72 32.60
CA MET A 355 18.77 9.58 32.07
C MET A 355 18.50 9.89 30.61
N ILE A 356 18.75 11.14 30.22
CA ILE A 356 18.65 11.60 28.84
C ILE A 356 19.99 12.22 28.46
N GLU A 357 20.65 11.65 27.47
CA GLU A 357 21.99 12.06 27.03
C GLU A 357 21.99 12.31 25.52
N ILE A 358 22.81 13.26 25.07
CA ILE A 358 23.08 13.48 23.65
C ILE A 358 24.44 12.87 23.36
N MET A 359 24.48 11.88 22.46
CA MET A 359 25.72 11.19 22.06
C MET A 359 25.80 11.06 20.55
N LYS A 360 26.96 10.63 20.04
CA LYS A 360 27.12 10.38 18.61
C LYS A 360 26.28 9.18 18.19
N LYS A 361 25.74 9.24 16.98
CA LYS A 361 24.91 8.18 16.40
C LYS A 361 25.67 6.84 16.37
N GLU A 362 26.94 6.86 15.99
CA GLU A 362 27.79 5.67 15.89
C GLU A 362 28.05 5.04 17.27
N ASP A 363 28.23 5.87 18.30
CA ASP A 363 28.43 5.42 19.68
C ASP A 363 27.15 4.78 20.24
N ALA A 364 25.99 5.38 19.95
CA ALA A 364 24.68 4.85 20.33
C ALA A 364 24.38 3.49 19.65
N MET A 365 24.69 3.35 18.36
CA MET A 365 24.56 2.07 17.65
C MET A 365 25.46 0.99 18.26
N SER A 366 26.70 1.35 18.59
CA SER A 366 27.68 0.42 19.19
C SER A 366 27.29 -0.01 20.60
N ALA A 367 26.60 0.86 21.35
CA ALA A 367 26.07 0.56 22.69
C ALA A 367 24.80 -0.30 22.68
N GLY A 368 24.25 -0.63 21.51
CA GLY A 368 23.03 -1.44 21.39
C GLY A 368 21.75 -0.68 21.75
N VAL A 369 21.78 0.67 21.66
CA VAL A 369 20.60 1.51 21.86
C VAL A 369 19.54 1.10 20.83
N GLU A 370 18.29 0.93 21.28
CA GLU A 370 17.21 0.60 20.35
C GLU A 370 16.79 1.83 19.54
N GLY A 371 16.67 1.65 18.23
CA GLY A 371 16.27 2.69 17.28
C GLY A 371 15.89 2.09 15.93
N SER A 372 14.91 2.71 15.27
CA SER A 372 14.49 2.36 13.91
C SER A 372 14.86 3.46 12.93
N PHE A 373 15.27 3.10 11.70
CA PHE A 373 15.63 4.05 10.64
C PHE A 373 16.82 4.97 11.00
N TRP A 374 17.92 4.40 11.51
CA TRP A 374 19.17 5.11 11.86
C TRP A 374 19.68 6.07 10.76
N GLU A 375 19.49 5.70 9.51
CA GLU A 375 19.78 6.49 8.29
C GLU A 375 19.18 7.91 8.32
N LYS A 376 18.03 8.08 8.99
CA LYS A 376 17.26 9.34 9.02
C LYS A 376 17.67 10.27 10.15
N TYR A 377 18.53 9.81 11.07
CA TYR A 377 18.94 10.61 12.23
C TYR A 377 20.25 11.37 11.97
N PRO A 378 20.36 12.61 12.50
CA PRO A 378 21.59 13.38 12.44
C PRO A 378 22.72 12.70 13.25
N ASP A 379 23.96 13.16 13.08
CA ASP A 379 25.16 12.56 13.69
C ASP A 379 25.16 12.59 15.23
N LYS A 380 24.30 13.40 15.83
CA LYS A 380 24.04 13.43 17.28
C LYS A 380 22.59 13.04 17.56
N VAL A 381 22.41 12.08 18.45
CA VAL A 381 21.11 11.53 18.81
C VAL A 381 20.85 11.68 20.31
N THR A 382 19.58 11.84 20.68
CA THR A 382 19.16 11.85 22.08
C THR A 382 18.79 10.43 22.49
N VAL A 383 19.48 9.90 23.48
CA VAL A 383 19.27 8.57 24.04
C VAL A 383 18.65 8.71 25.41
N TYR A 384 17.55 8.00 25.59
CA TYR A 384 16.88 7.81 26.86
C TYR A 384 17.32 6.47 27.47
N THR A 385 17.63 6.43 28.77
CA THR A 385 18.00 5.20 29.49
C THR A 385 17.28 5.11 30.82
N VAL A 386 16.65 3.96 31.11
CA VAL A 386 16.18 3.58 32.46
C VAL A 386 17.20 2.67 33.10
N LYS A 387 17.84 3.14 34.17
CA LYS A 387 18.86 2.38 34.90
C LYS A 387 18.59 2.40 36.40
N CYS A 388 18.58 1.23 37.02
CA CYS A 388 18.39 1.10 38.46
C CYS A 388 19.72 1.20 39.21
N SER A 389 19.67 1.44 40.52
CA SER A 389 20.85 1.58 41.38
C SER A 389 21.72 0.32 41.44
N ASP A 390 21.13 -0.86 41.20
CA ASP A 390 21.83 -2.15 41.10
C ASP A 390 22.59 -2.34 39.77
N GLY A 391 22.54 -1.35 38.87
CA GLY A 391 23.19 -1.37 37.56
C GLY A 391 22.33 -1.95 36.44
N THR A 392 21.14 -2.49 36.73
CA THR A 392 20.22 -3.05 35.74
C THR A 392 19.70 -1.97 34.80
N VAL A 393 19.82 -2.18 33.49
CA VAL A 393 19.22 -1.33 32.46
C VAL A 393 17.93 -1.97 31.96
N TYR A 394 16.80 -1.27 32.11
CA TYR A 394 15.48 -1.78 31.71
C TYR A 394 15.06 -1.36 30.30
N SER A 395 15.45 -0.18 29.86
CA SER A 395 15.19 0.32 28.51
C SER A 395 16.28 1.31 28.14
N GLN A 396 16.70 1.27 26.88
CA GLN A 396 17.66 2.20 26.32
C GLN A 396 17.34 2.43 24.84
N GLU A 397 16.82 3.61 24.52
CA GLU A 397 16.14 3.89 23.25
C GLU A 397 16.43 5.31 22.75
N LEU A 398 16.36 5.52 21.43
CA LEU A 398 16.34 6.86 20.84
C LEU A 398 15.03 7.57 21.19
N CYS A 399 15.06 8.52 22.12
CA CYS A 399 13.91 9.35 22.43
C CYS A 399 14.30 10.72 22.92
N GLY A 400 13.66 11.76 22.36
CA GLY A 400 13.82 13.15 22.79
C GLY A 400 12.54 13.74 23.39
N GLY A 401 11.57 12.90 23.77
CA GLY A 401 10.35 13.33 24.44
C GLY A 401 10.52 13.46 25.96
N PRO A 402 9.53 14.05 26.66
CA PRO A 402 9.54 14.18 28.11
C PRO A 402 9.39 12.81 28.80
N HIS A 403 10.16 12.57 29.85
CA HIS A 403 10.05 11.39 30.68
C HIS A 403 10.00 11.75 32.17
N VAL A 404 9.55 10.80 32.99
CA VAL A 404 9.70 10.95 34.44
C VAL A 404 11.19 10.91 34.79
N ALA A 405 11.63 11.65 35.80
CA ALA A 405 13.04 11.61 36.22
C ALA A 405 13.43 10.28 36.91
N ASN A 406 12.44 9.58 37.46
CA ASN A 406 12.61 8.29 38.11
C ASN A 406 11.33 7.46 37.91
N THR A 407 11.43 6.15 37.66
CA THR A 407 10.27 5.29 37.41
C THR A 407 9.30 5.22 38.60
N GLY A 408 9.78 5.49 39.82
CA GLY A 408 8.96 5.62 41.03
C GLY A 408 7.98 6.78 41.00
N ASN A 409 8.19 7.77 40.14
CA ASN A 409 7.25 8.88 39.94
C ASN A 409 6.03 8.46 39.11
N ILE A 410 6.00 7.24 38.57
CA ILE A 410 4.83 6.69 37.88
C ILE A 410 3.78 6.30 38.91
N LYS A 411 2.70 7.07 38.95
CA LYS A 411 1.56 6.85 39.86
C LYS A 411 0.64 5.77 39.29
N GLY A 412 0.65 4.59 39.92
CA GLY A 412 -0.22 3.47 39.53
C GLY A 412 0.56 2.22 39.12
N SER A 413 -0.17 1.18 38.74
CA SER A 413 0.37 -0.02 38.12
C SER A 413 0.01 -0.06 36.63
N PHE A 414 0.95 -0.50 35.79
CA PHE A 414 0.70 -0.65 34.37
C PHE A 414 -0.12 -1.92 34.09
N LYS A 415 -1.18 -1.76 33.28
CA LYS A 415 -2.04 -2.85 32.84
C LYS A 415 -2.25 -2.83 31.33
N ILE A 416 -2.13 -3.98 30.68
CA ILE A 416 -2.52 -4.19 29.28
C ILE A 416 -3.99 -4.61 29.25
N ILE A 417 -4.83 -3.70 28.76
CA ILE A 417 -6.28 -3.88 28.64
C ILE A 417 -6.63 -4.74 27.44
N LYS A 418 -5.96 -4.52 26.30
CA LYS A 418 -6.26 -5.24 25.06
C LYS A 418 -5.03 -5.39 24.19
N GLU A 419 -4.96 -6.52 23.51
CA GLU A 419 -4.06 -6.79 22.41
C GLU A 419 -4.91 -7.21 21.19
N GLU A 420 -4.67 -6.60 20.03
CA GLU A 420 -5.44 -6.85 18.80
C GLU A 420 -4.59 -6.70 17.52
N ALA A 421 -5.05 -7.30 16.42
CA ALA A 421 -4.45 -7.05 15.11
C ALA A 421 -4.77 -5.61 14.67
N SER A 422 -3.77 -4.83 14.27
CA SER A 422 -3.98 -3.51 13.67
C SER A 422 -4.05 -3.60 12.15
N SER A 423 -3.12 -4.34 11.55
CA SER A 423 -3.04 -4.66 10.12
C SER A 423 -2.20 -5.92 9.92
N ALA A 424 -2.04 -6.37 8.67
CA ALA A 424 -1.15 -7.49 8.38
C ALA A 424 0.27 -7.21 8.92
N GLY A 425 0.82 -8.15 9.69
CA GLY A 425 2.15 -8.03 10.31
C GLY A 425 2.26 -7.05 11.50
N ILE A 426 1.17 -6.39 11.92
CA ILE A 426 1.21 -5.37 12.98
C ILE A 426 0.19 -5.68 14.07
N ARG A 427 0.68 -5.73 15.32
CA ARG A 427 -0.12 -5.90 16.53
C ARG A 427 -0.24 -4.58 17.28
N ARG A 428 -1.33 -4.42 18.03
CA ARG A 428 -1.64 -3.22 18.81
C ARG A 428 -1.94 -3.60 20.25
N ILE A 429 -1.24 -2.97 21.18
CA ILE A 429 -1.54 -3.01 22.61
C ILE A 429 -2.18 -1.70 23.03
N LYS A 430 -3.24 -1.79 23.85
CA LYS A 430 -3.78 -0.68 24.63
C LYS A 430 -3.53 -0.95 26.11
N GLY A 431 -2.83 -0.04 26.77
CA GLY A 431 -2.53 -0.13 28.19
C GLY A 431 -2.84 1.16 28.93
N ILE A 432 -3.03 1.04 30.24
CA ILE A 432 -3.34 2.15 31.15
C ILE A 432 -2.48 2.06 32.40
N LEU A 433 -2.45 3.14 33.17
CA LEU A 433 -2.01 3.12 34.56
C LEU A 433 -3.25 3.01 35.45
N GLU A 434 -3.40 1.89 36.14
CA GLU A 434 -4.44 1.71 37.13
C GLU A 434 -4.02 2.40 38.44
N PRO A 435 -4.92 3.11 39.14
CA PRO A 435 -4.62 3.66 40.45
C PRO A 435 -4.12 2.55 41.39
N GLN A 436 -3.10 2.83 42.20
CA GLN A 436 -2.74 1.93 43.29
C GLN A 436 -3.92 1.89 44.28
N SER A 437 -4.45 0.69 44.50
CA SER A 437 -5.45 0.38 45.52
C SER A 437 -4.90 0.52 46.93
#